data_AF-A0A832E393-F1
#
_entry.id   AF-A0A832E393-F1
#
_cell.length_a   1.000
_cell.length_b   1.000
_cell.length_c   1.000
_cell.angle_alpha   90.00
_cell.angle_beta   90.00
_cell.angle_gamma   90.00
#
_symmetry.space_group_name_H-M   'P 1'
#
loop_
_entity.id
_entity.type
_entity.pdbx_description
1 polymer ?
#
loop_
_entity_poly.entity_id
_entity_poly.type
_entity_poly.pdbx_seq_one_letter_code
_entity_poly.pdbx_strand_id
1 'polypeptide(L)'
;MAQFEAIVEKFAALAWGPWLLVLLTGGGLFFLLYSRLIPFRFFKHAVEILSGKYNNPDDPGDITHFQALSSALAGTVGMGNISGVAIAIYTAGPGAIFWMWVSAIVGMATKFFTCSLAVMYRGR
;
A
#
# COMPACT_ATOMS: atom_id res chain seq x y z
N MET A 1 -17.03 -29.75 -15.69
CA MET A 1 -15.69 -29.42 -15.15
C MET A 1 -14.97 -28.45 -16.07
N ALA A 2 -14.58 -28.83 -17.29
CA ALA A 2 -13.82 -27.97 -18.21
C ALA A 2 -14.44 -26.59 -18.52
N GLN A 3 -15.76 -26.49 -18.72
CA GLN A 3 -16.41 -25.18 -18.95
C GLN A 3 -16.39 -24.28 -17.71
N PHE A 4 -16.49 -24.84 -16.50
CA PHE A 4 -16.43 -24.08 -15.26
C PHE A 4 -15.01 -23.56 -15.01
N GLU A 5 -14.00 -24.42 -15.20
CA GLU A 5 -12.59 -24.04 -15.11
C GLU A 5 -12.25 -22.90 -16.09
N ALA A 6 -12.72 -23.00 -17.34
CA ALA A 6 -12.50 -21.96 -18.35
C ALA A 6 -13.16 -20.61 -17.99
N ILE A 7 -14.32 -20.62 -17.32
CA ILE A 7 -14.97 -19.40 -16.84
C ILE A 7 -14.15 -18.77 -15.71
N VAL A 8 -13.71 -19.58 -14.74
CA VAL A 8 -12.91 -19.13 -13.61
C VAL A 8 -11.56 -18.57 -14.08
N GLU A 9 -10.89 -19.23 -15.03
CA GLU A 9 -9.62 -18.77 -15.59
C GLU A 9 -9.77 -17.44 -16.32
N LYS A 10 -10.80 -17.30 -17.17
CA LYS A 10 -11.08 -16.03 -17.87
C LYS A 10 -11.39 -14.90 -16.89
N PHE A 11 -12.16 -15.18 -15.85
CA PHE A 11 -12.43 -14.20 -14.80
C PHE A 11 -11.15 -13.82 -14.05
N ALA A 12 -10.31 -14.78 -13.70
CA ALA A 12 -9.04 -14.53 -13.01
C ALA A 12 -8.07 -13.71 -13.88
N ALA A 13 -7.92 -14.08 -15.15
CA ALA A 13 -7.11 -13.33 -16.10
C ALA A 13 -7.64 -11.90 -16.31
N LEU A 14 -8.96 -11.72 -16.27
CA LEU A 14 -9.58 -10.40 -16.30
C LEU A 14 -9.39 -9.65 -14.98
N ALA A 15 -9.42 -10.29 -13.80
CA ALA A 15 -9.29 -9.60 -12.53
C ALA A 15 -7.84 -9.18 -12.21
N TRP A 16 -6.88 -10.08 -12.42
CA TRP A 16 -5.46 -9.89 -12.10
C TRP A 16 -4.57 -9.65 -13.33
N GLY A 17 -5.20 -9.30 -14.45
CA GLY A 17 -4.49 -9.03 -15.70
C GLY A 17 -3.58 -7.79 -15.63
N PRO A 18 -2.76 -7.57 -16.66
CA PRO A 18 -1.80 -6.45 -16.70
C PRO A 18 -2.44 -5.07 -16.55
N TRP A 19 -3.71 -4.90 -16.90
CA TRP A 19 -4.44 -3.63 -16.75
C TRP A 19 -4.56 -3.21 -15.27
N LEU A 20 -4.64 -4.16 -14.33
CA LEU A 20 -4.68 -3.85 -12.90
C LEU A 20 -3.35 -3.23 -12.45
N LEU A 21 -2.23 -3.74 -12.96
CA LEU A 21 -0.91 -3.15 -12.69
C LEU A 21 -0.82 -1.73 -13.25
N VAL A 22 -1.29 -1.52 -14.49
CA VAL A 22 -1.35 -0.17 -15.09
C VAL A 22 -2.22 0.77 -14.28
N LEU A 23 -3.37 0.30 -13.77
CA LEU A 23 -4.26 1.10 -12.95
C LEU A 23 -3.64 1.45 -11.58
N LEU A 24 -3.02 0.48 -10.91
CA LEU A 24 -2.42 0.69 -9.59
C LEU A 24 -1.17 1.56 -9.66
N THR A 25 -0.25 1.24 -10.58
CA THR A 25 0.98 2.01 -10.75
C THR A 25 0.71 3.37 -11.41
N GLY A 26 -0.18 3.43 -12.41
CA GLY A 26 -0.58 4.67 -13.07
C GLY A 26 -1.36 5.60 -12.14
N GLY A 27 -2.32 5.08 -11.37
CA GLY A 27 -3.06 5.85 -10.37
C GLY A 27 -2.15 6.36 -9.24
N GLY A 28 -1.22 5.53 -8.77
CA GLY A 28 -0.23 5.97 -7.79
C GLY A 28 0.70 7.04 -8.36
N LEU A 29 1.13 6.91 -9.62
CA LEU A 29 1.97 7.92 -10.27
C LEU A 29 1.22 9.24 -10.45
N PHE A 30 -0.06 9.18 -10.80
CA PHE A 30 -0.94 10.35 -10.83
C PHE A 30 -1.00 11.04 -9.46
N PHE A 31 -1.25 10.31 -8.38
CA PHE A 31 -1.26 10.87 -7.02
C PHE A 31 0.11 11.41 -6.59
N LEU A 32 1.19 10.74 -6.99
CA LEU A 32 2.56 11.13 -6.71
C LEU A 32 2.89 12.51 -7.32
N LEU A 33 2.51 12.70 -8.59
CA LEU A 33 2.70 13.95 -9.32
C LEU A 33 1.74 15.05 -8.83
N TYR A 34 0.46 14.72 -8.65
CA TYR A 34 -0.57 15.65 -8.16
C TYR A 34 -0.22 16.20 -6.78
N SER A 35 0.26 15.34 -5.87
CA SER A 35 0.70 15.74 -4.53
C SER A 35 2.07 16.40 -4.49
N ARG A 36 2.78 16.57 -5.62
CA ARG A 36 4.13 17.16 -5.66
C ARG A 36 5.09 16.52 -4.65
N LEU A 37 5.01 15.20 -4.49
CA LEU A 37 5.82 14.42 -3.54
C LEU A 37 5.65 14.83 -2.05
N ILE A 38 4.51 15.42 -1.67
CA ILE A 38 4.18 15.78 -0.28
C ILE A 38 4.41 14.62 0.71
N PRO A 39 3.93 13.38 0.48
CA PRO A 39 4.12 12.27 1.42
C PRO A 39 5.60 12.00 1.73
N PHE A 40 6.49 12.22 0.76
CA PHE A 40 7.94 12.04 0.92
C PHE A 40 8.58 13.22 1.63
N ARG A 41 8.14 14.45 1.33
CA ARG A 41 8.68 15.67 1.94
C ARG A 41 8.40 15.73 3.44
N PHE A 42 7.25 15.24 3.88
CA PHE A 42 6.84 15.23 5.29
C PHE A 42 7.17 13.92 6.03
N PHE A 43 8.01 13.06 5.45
CA PHE A 43 8.38 11.79 6.08
C PHE A 43 8.99 11.98 7.49
N LYS A 44 9.82 13.00 7.68
CA LYS A 44 10.37 13.32 9.02
C LYS A 44 9.27 13.64 10.03
N HIS A 45 8.29 14.44 9.63
CA HIS A 45 7.16 14.78 10.49
C HIS A 45 6.34 13.54 10.85
N ALA A 46 6.12 12.62 9.90
CA ALA A 46 5.46 11.34 10.17
C ALA A 46 6.20 10.53 11.25
N VAL A 47 7.54 10.48 11.22
CA VAL A 47 8.34 9.81 12.25
C VAL A 47 8.20 10.49 13.61
N GLU A 48 8.16 11.83 13.66
CA GLU A 48 7.94 12.56 14.91
C GLU A 48 6.54 12.33 15.51
N ILE A 49 5.51 12.13 14.67
CA ILE A 49 4.18 11.73 15.14
C ILE A 49 4.24 10.35 15.78
N LEU A 50 4.93 9.40 15.15
CA LEU A 50 5.07 8.04 15.64
C LEU A 50 5.90 7.94 16.93
N SER A 51 6.85 8.84 17.15
CA SER A 51 7.64 8.88 18.39
C SER A 51 6.85 9.43 19.59
N GLY A 52 5.61 9.86 19.38
CA GLY A 52 4.73 10.35 20.42
C GLY A 52 4.95 11.80 20.82
N LYS A 53 5.81 12.54 20.10
CA LYS A 53 6.02 13.99 20.29
C LYS A 53 4.71 14.80 20.12
N TYR A 54 3.76 14.25 19.38
CA TYR A 54 2.46 14.84 19.09
C TYR A 54 1.28 14.08 19.72
N ASN A 55 1.51 13.16 20.67
CA ASN A 55 0.41 12.49 21.37
C ASN A 55 -0.17 13.44 22.44
N ASN A 56 -1.44 13.83 22.33
CA ASN A 56 -2.17 14.50 23.40
C ASN A 56 -3.21 13.55 24.02
N PRO A 57 -3.28 13.39 25.35
CA PRO A 57 -4.31 12.60 26.02
C PRO A 57 -5.75 13.02 25.71
N ASP A 58 -5.96 14.28 25.33
CA ASP A 58 -7.27 14.83 24.99
C ASP A 58 -7.65 14.62 23.51
N ASP A 59 -6.76 14.04 22.69
CA ASP A 59 -7.05 13.78 21.28
C ASP A 59 -8.07 12.63 21.13
N PRO A 60 -9.05 12.75 20.22
CA PRO A 60 -10.04 11.71 20.00
C PRO A 60 -9.41 10.46 19.35
N GLY A 61 -9.37 9.34 20.09
CA GLY A 61 -8.94 8.03 19.58
C GLY A 61 -8.65 7.03 20.70
N ASP A 62 -8.87 5.75 20.42
CA ASP A 62 -8.72 4.68 21.43
C ASP A 62 -7.27 4.16 21.56
N ILE A 63 -6.42 4.47 20.58
CA ILE A 63 -5.05 3.95 20.48
C ILE A 63 -4.08 5.04 20.06
N THR A 64 -2.83 4.91 20.50
CA THR A 64 -1.74 5.83 20.13
C THR A 64 -1.40 5.72 18.64
N HIS A 65 -0.75 6.76 18.07
CA HIS A 65 -0.31 6.75 16.67
C HIS A 65 0.60 5.55 16.34
N PHE A 66 1.49 5.17 17.27
CA PHE A 66 2.37 4.02 17.10
C PHE A 66 1.59 2.69 17.09
N GLN A 67 0.60 2.55 17.96
CA GLN A 67 -0.26 1.36 17.99
C GLN A 67 -1.11 1.25 16.71
N ALA A 68 -1.62 2.38 16.20
CA ALA A 68 -2.36 2.42 14.94
C ALA A 68 -1.49 1.97 13.76
N LEU A 69 -0.25 2.49 13.66
CA LEU A 69 0.70 2.04 12.64
C LEU A 69 1.04 0.56 12.80
N SER A 70 1.31 0.11 14.03
CA SER A 70 1.66 -1.29 14.32
C SER A 70 0.54 -2.25 13.91
N SER A 71 -0.72 -1.88 14.17
CA SER A 71 -1.89 -2.64 13.72
C SER A 71 -1.97 -2.72 12.19
N ALA A 72 -1.78 -1.59 11.49
CA ALA A 72 -1.77 -1.57 10.03
C ALA A 72 -0.61 -2.38 9.42
N LEU A 73 0.57 -2.33 10.04
CA LEU A 73 1.74 -3.10 9.62
C LEU A 73 1.53 -4.60 9.86
N ALA A 74 0.97 -4.99 11.00
CA ALA A 74 0.65 -6.39 11.29
C ALA A 74 -0.32 -7.00 10.26
N GLY A 75 -1.26 -6.21 9.74
CA GLY A 75 -2.18 -6.64 8.69
C GLY A 75 -1.56 -6.73 7.29
N THR A 76 -0.40 -6.12 7.06
CA THR A 76 0.23 -6.04 5.72
C THR A 76 1.54 -6.80 5.60
N VAL A 77 2.23 -7.07 6.71
CA VAL A 77 3.46 -7.86 6.77
C VAL A 77 3.11 -9.28 7.20
N GLY A 78 3.33 -10.26 6.33
CA GLY A 78 3.07 -11.66 6.63
C GLY A 78 3.88 -12.63 5.77
N MET A 79 3.66 -13.93 5.98
CA MET A 79 4.35 -14.99 5.22
C MET A 79 4.20 -14.84 3.70
N GLY A 80 3.04 -14.34 3.24
CA GLY A 80 2.78 -14.09 1.82
C GLY A 80 3.74 -13.09 1.17
N ASN A 81 4.23 -12.09 1.91
CA ASN A 81 5.21 -11.14 1.38
C ASN A 81 6.59 -11.79 1.26
N ILE A 82 6.95 -12.67 2.20
CA ILE A 82 8.24 -13.37 2.20
C ILE A 82 8.28 -14.39 1.05
N SER A 83 7.25 -15.24 0.93
CA SER A 83 7.16 -16.22 -0.15
C SER A 83 6.97 -15.56 -1.51
N GLY A 84 6.18 -14.47 -1.57
CA GLY A 84 5.97 -13.71 -2.80
C GLY A 84 7.25 -13.09 -3.34
N VAL A 85 8.08 -12.49 -2.47
CA VAL A 85 9.41 -11.98 -2.86
C VAL A 85 10.30 -13.12 -3.37
N ALA A 86 10.32 -14.27 -2.68
CA ALA A 86 11.12 -15.41 -3.09
C ALA A 86 10.71 -15.95 -4.48
N ILE A 87 9.40 -16.09 -4.72
CA ILE A 87 8.87 -16.51 -6.02
C ILE A 87 9.19 -15.48 -7.11
N ALA A 88 9.05 -14.18 -6.82
CA ALA A 88 9.37 -13.12 -7.77
C ALA A 88 10.85 -13.13 -8.18
N ILE A 89 11.76 -13.30 -7.23
CA ILE A 89 13.21 -13.41 -7.52
C ILE A 89 13.51 -14.70 -8.30
N TYR A 90 12.91 -15.82 -7.90
CA TYR A 90 13.12 -17.10 -8.58
C TYR A 90 12.64 -17.08 -10.04
N THR A 91 11.49 -16.45 -10.31
CA THR A 91 10.86 -16.43 -11.63
C THR A 91 11.34 -15.29 -12.54
N ALA A 92 11.52 -14.09 -12.01
CA ALA A 92 11.87 -12.89 -12.78
C ALA A 92 13.33 -12.42 -12.57
N GLY A 93 14.09 -13.10 -11.71
CA GLY A 93 15.47 -12.77 -11.39
C GLY A 93 15.61 -11.65 -10.34
N PRO A 94 16.86 -11.32 -9.96
CA PRO A 94 17.13 -10.34 -8.89
C PRO A 94 16.67 -8.91 -9.24
N GLY A 95 16.51 -8.59 -10.52
CA GLY A 95 16.01 -7.29 -10.99
C GLY A 95 14.56 -7.00 -10.55
N ALA A 96 13.80 -8.00 -10.12
CA ALA A 96 12.46 -7.81 -9.57
C ALA A 96 12.45 -6.88 -8.34
N ILE A 97 13.49 -6.94 -7.50
CA ILE A 97 13.58 -6.15 -6.26
C ILE A 97 13.56 -4.65 -6.57
N PHE A 98 14.25 -4.22 -7.62
CA PHE A 98 14.25 -2.81 -8.04
C PHE A 98 12.82 -2.33 -8.34
N TRP A 99 12.05 -3.11 -9.08
CA TRP A 99 10.67 -2.79 -9.40
C TRP A 99 9.73 -2.85 -8.19
N MET A 100 10.02 -3.70 -7.20
CA MET A 100 9.29 -3.71 -5.93
C MET A 100 9.52 -2.42 -5.13
N TRP A 101 10.73 -1.85 -5.15
CA TRP A 101 10.97 -0.56 -4.51
C TRP A 101 10.30 0.60 -5.26
N VAL A 102 10.37 0.61 -6.59
CA VAL A 102 9.69 1.61 -7.41
C VAL A 102 8.18 1.57 -7.16
N SER A 103 7.58 0.37 -7.15
CA SER A 103 6.15 0.21 -6.87
C SER A 103 5.79 0.59 -5.45
N ALA A 104 6.66 0.34 -4.46
CA ALA A 104 6.44 0.77 -3.08
C ALA A 104 6.45 2.31 -2.94
N ILE A 105 7.37 3.00 -3.64
CA ILE A 105 7.39 4.47 -3.69
C ILE A 105 6.08 4.98 -4.31
N VAL A 106 5.70 4.48 -5.46
CA VAL A 106 4.45 4.89 -6.12
C VAL A 106 3.22 4.57 -5.23
N GLY A 107 3.21 3.40 -4.60
CA GLY A 107 2.14 2.94 -3.71
C GLY A 107 2.01 3.76 -2.43
N MET A 108 3.10 4.37 -1.93
CA MET A 108 3.05 5.24 -0.75
C MET A 108 2.16 6.46 -1.00
N ALA A 109 2.21 7.05 -2.20
CA ALA A 109 1.30 8.14 -2.57
C ALA A 109 -0.15 7.68 -2.57
N THR A 110 -0.47 6.54 -3.19
CA THR A 110 -1.83 5.97 -3.16
C THR A 110 -2.29 5.73 -1.72
N LYS A 111 -1.44 5.13 -0.88
CA LYS A 111 -1.79 4.81 0.51
C LYS A 111 -2.07 6.08 1.31
N PHE A 112 -1.26 7.12 1.15
CA PHE A 112 -1.47 8.42 1.79
C PHE A 112 -2.86 8.97 1.49
N PHE A 113 -3.24 9.09 0.21
CA PHE A 113 -4.55 9.60 -0.16
C PHE A 113 -5.69 8.71 0.34
N THR A 114 -5.57 7.39 0.23
CA THR A 114 -6.62 6.48 0.72
C THR A 114 -6.85 6.60 2.22
N CYS A 115 -5.78 6.75 3.02
CA CYS A 115 -5.89 6.95 4.46
C CYS A 115 -6.47 8.34 4.78
N SER A 116 -6.08 9.39 4.05
CA SER A 116 -6.66 10.72 4.22
C SER A 116 -8.16 10.75 3.90
N LEU A 117 -8.58 10.10 2.80
CA LEU A 117 -9.99 9.96 2.46
C LEU A 117 -10.72 9.11 3.50
N ALA A 118 -10.11 8.03 4.00
CA ALA A 118 -10.72 7.21 5.03
C ALA A 118 -11.00 8.02 6.31
N VAL A 119 -10.11 8.94 6.71
CA VAL A 119 -10.37 9.83 7.85
C VAL A 119 -11.43 10.88 7.52
N MET A 120 -11.39 11.47 6.32
CA MET A 120 -12.36 12.49 5.88
C MET A 120 -13.79 11.96 5.80
N TYR A 121 -13.96 10.69 5.39
CA TYR A 121 -15.26 10.07 5.16
C TYR A 121 -15.64 9.01 6.20
N ARG A 122 -14.81 8.76 7.24
CA ARG A 122 -15.29 7.92 8.34
C ARG A 122 -16.45 8.66 8.99
N GLY A 123 -17.64 8.06 8.93
CA GLY A 123 -18.80 8.56 9.66
C GLY A 123 -18.45 8.76 11.13
N ARG A 124 -19.13 9.71 11.77
CA ARG A 124 -19.05 9.86 13.23
C ARG A 124 -19.40 8.55 13.91
#